data_AF-H8MKZ6-F1
#
_entry.id   AF-H8MKZ6-F1
#
_cell.length_a   1.000
_cell.length_b   1.000
_cell.length_c   1.000
_cell.angle_alpha   90.00
_cell.angle_beta   90.00
_cell.angle_gamma   90.00
#
_symmetry.space_group_name_H-M   'P 1'
#
loop_
_entity.id
_entity.type
_entity.pdbx_description
1 polymer ?
#
loop_
_entity_poly.entity_id
_entity_poly.type
_entity_poly.pdbx_seq_one_letter_code
_entity_poly.pdbx_strand_id
1 'polypeptide(L)'
;MKAALWLSAWMGLSVVPSTAPTAVGREPADGTTLPGGGASAAPRKAPGTEPQTALKALEMSRAAVKAAPNDARRREAESRMKDAEAHFQAARYADALHKADEAWALLNPPQPSNFTVEVDHDGGTTTVTHRQGPPVTVEAQHATRVLAKGESVRVQQGTVLPEPPGAPQLAQPADKARFTLKATPAGLLGPVTLAWTSVAGATRYEVEVVAEGVEEGVAPAPVRTVQAARQWTLPALPAGRYRWTVTAVSPEQGRSLPSQTRRFELAAESLELNVKVKDGWQK
;
A
#
# COMPACT_ATOMS: atom_id res chain seq x y z
N MET A 1 -35.07 -11.44 -0.41
CA MET A 1 -34.89 -11.78 1.03
C MET A 1 -33.45 -11.44 1.42
N LYS A 2 -33.17 -11.02 2.67
CA LYS A 2 -31.81 -10.65 3.09
C LYS A 2 -31.08 -11.87 3.64
N ALA A 3 -30.07 -12.37 2.92
CA ALA A 3 -29.15 -13.40 3.41
C ALA A 3 -27.79 -12.77 3.73
N ALA A 4 -27.54 -12.50 5.02
CA ALA A 4 -26.21 -12.14 5.50
C ALA A 4 -25.38 -13.42 5.64
N LEU A 5 -24.74 -13.87 4.56
CA LEU A 5 -23.92 -15.08 4.54
C LEU A 5 -22.59 -14.83 5.28
N TRP A 6 -22.56 -15.18 6.56
CA TRP A 6 -21.35 -15.35 7.34
C TRP A 6 -20.64 -16.63 6.89
N LEU A 7 -19.67 -16.53 6.00
CA LEU A 7 -18.76 -17.62 5.67
C LEU A 7 -17.44 -17.45 6.42
N SER A 8 -17.35 -18.12 7.58
CA SER A 8 -16.11 -18.31 8.32
C SER A 8 -15.18 -19.26 7.56
N ALA A 9 -14.39 -18.71 6.64
CA ALA A 9 -13.38 -19.46 5.89
C ALA A 9 -12.20 -19.85 6.80
N TRP A 10 -12.10 -21.13 7.12
CA TRP A 10 -10.88 -21.73 7.65
C TRP A 10 -9.78 -21.70 6.58
N MET A 11 -8.56 -21.30 6.93
CA MET A 11 -7.38 -21.65 6.13
C MET A 11 -6.72 -22.90 6.72
N GLY A 12 -7.04 -24.06 6.14
CA GLY A 12 -6.13 -25.19 6.19
C GLY A 12 -4.91 -24.88 5.32
N LEU A 13 -3.70 -25.02 5.88
CA LEU A 13 -2.47 -24.97 5.10
C LEU A 13 -2.36 -26.23 4.23
N SER A 14 -2.79 -26.14 2.98
CA SER A 14 -2.35 -27.08 1.94
C SER A 14 -1.08 -26.54 1.28
N VAL A 15 0.04 -27.18 1.63
CA VAL A 15 1.34 -26.95 0.98
C VAL A 15 1.23 -27.33 -0.49
N VAL A 16 1.57 -26.41 -1.39
CA VAL A 16 1.78 -26.71 -2.82
C VAL A 16 3.23 -27.16 -3.00
N PRO A 17 3.51 -28.42 -3.39
CA PRO A 17 4.85 -28.82 -3.79
C PRO A 17 5.18 -28.23 -5.17
N SER A 18 6.31 -27.54 -5.28
CA SER A 18 6.82 -27.01 -6.54
C SER A 18 7.33 -28.14 -7.42
N THR A 19 6.66 -28.43 -8.54
CA THR A 19 7.11 -29.40 -9.53
C THR A 19 8.14 -28.79 -10.47
N ALA A 20 9.42 -29.12 -10.26
CA ALA A 20 10.47 -28.95 -11.26
C ALA A 20 10.32 -30.00 -12.38
N PRO A 21 10.77 -29.71 -13.62
CA PRO A 21 10.47 -30.53 -14.79
C PRO A 21 11.27 -31.85 -14.86
N THR A 22 10.63 -32.85 -15.46
CA THR A 22 11.10 -34.22 -15.71
C THR A 22 12.45 -34.28 -16.46
N ALA A 23 13.41 -35.01 -15.90
CA ALA A 23 14.53 -35.59 -16.63
C ALA A 23 14.43 -37.14 -16.56
N VAL A 24 14.55 -37.81 -17.71
CA VAL A 24 14.35 -39.26 -17.85
C VAL A 24 15.61 -40.03 -17.43
N GLY A 25 15.46 -41.06 -16.59
CA GLY A 25 16.61 -41.85 -16.11
C GLY A 25 16.29 -43.16 -15.36
N ARG A 26 15.89 -44.20 -16.11
CA ARG A 26 16.07 -45.66 -15.86
C ARG A 26 16.18 -46.22 -14.41
N GLU A 27 15.18 -47.05 -14.05
CA GLU A 27 15.22 -48.14 -13.05
C GLU A 27 16.15 -49.32 -13.44
N PRO A 28 16.33 -50.42 -12.65
CA PRO A 28 15.65 -50.88 -11.40
C PRO A 28 16.65 -51.12 -10.21
N ALA A 29 16.43 -51.86 -9.10
CA ALA A 29 15.37 -52.79 -8.61
C ALA A 29 15.36 -52.94 -7.05
N ASP A 30 14.32 -53.62 -6.53
CA ASP A 30 14.20 -54.49 -5.32
C ASP A 30 14.74 -54.09 -3.90
N GLY A 31 13.95 -54.36 -2.84
CA GLY A 31 14.49 -54.43 -1.46
C GLY A 31 13.61 -54.22 -0.20
N THR A 32 12.47 -54.92 -0.06
CA THR A 32 11.93 -55.53 1.19
C THR A 32 12.07 -54.88 2.61
N THR A 33 10.90 -54.68 3.26
CA THR A 33 10.58 -54.60 4.73
C THR A 33 10.91 -53.39 5.64
N LEU A 34 9.91 -53.07 6.49
CA LEU A 34 9.92 -52.19 7.68
C LEU A 34 10.72 -52.81 8.86
N PRO A 35 11.21 -52.02 9.83
CA PRO A 35 10.42 -51.82 11.07
C PRO A 35 10.62 -50.46 11.78
N GLY A 36 9.79 -50.20 12.81
CA GLY A 36 10.15 -49.34 13.94
C GLY A 36 9.48 -47.95 13.97
N GLY A 37 8.80 -47.65 15.09
CA GLY A 37 8.26 -46.32 15.35
C GLY A 37 9.34 -45.33 15.80
N GLY A 38 9.19 -44.06 15.41
CA GLY A 38 10.02 -42.95 15.85
C GLY A 38 9.17 -41.69 16.01
N ALA A 39 9.43 -40.91 17.06
CA ALA A 39 8.62 -39.74 17.41
C ALA A 39 8.60 -38.68 16.28
N SER A 40 7.47 -37.98 16.15
CA SER A 40 7.28 -36.89 15.20
C SER A 40 8.19 -35.70 15.56
N ALA A 41 9.39 -35.69 15.01
CA ALA A 41 10.32 -34.59 15.10
C ALA A 41 10.01 -33.57 13.99
N ALA A 42 9.37 -32.47 14.36
CA ALA A 42 9.24 -31.30 13.48
C ALA A 42 10.64 -30.85 13.00
N PRO A 43 10.76 -30.32 11.76
CA PRO A 43 12.06 -29.94 11.21
C PRO A 43 12.70 -28.85 12.07
N ARG A 44 13.81 -29.20 12.73
CA ARG A 44 14.60 -28.26 13.54
C ARG A 44 15.14 -27.16 12.62
N LYS A 45 14.69 -25.92 12.83
CA LYS A 45 15.29 -24.74 12.19
C LYS A 45 16.80 -24.73 12.47
N ALA A 46 17.58 -24.33 11.47
CA ALA A 46 19.03 -24.30 11.59
C ALA A 46 19.47 -23.31 12.71
N PRO A 47 20.38 -23.72 13.62
CA PRO A 47 20.84 -22.86 14.70
C PRO A 47 21.69 -21.72 14.13
N GLY A 48 21.15 -20.50 14.14
CA GLY A 48 21.87 -19.29 13.69
C GLY A 48 20.99 -18.10 13.29
N THR A 49 19.76 -18.33 12.81
CA THR A 49 18.87 -17.24 12.36
C THR A 49 17.88 -16.76 13.43
N GLU A 50 17.75 -17.49 14.55
CA GLU A 50 16.83 -17.15 15.64
C GLU A 50 17.15 -15.82 16.34
N PRO A 51 18.41 -15.47 16.68
CA PRO A 51 18.73 -14.19 17.31
C PRO A 51 18.42 -13.00 16.40
N GLN A 52 18.71 -13.12 15.10
CA GLN A 52 18.42 -12.10 14.09
C GLN A 52 16.90 -11.91 13.89
N THR A 53 16.15 -13.02 13.90
CA THR A 53 14.68 -13.00 13.77
C THR A 53 14.05 -12.34 14.99
N ALA A 54 14.47 -12.71 16.20
CA ALA A 54 13.99 -12.12 17.45
C ALA A 54 14.35 -10.63 17.56
N LEU A 55 15.56 -10.23 17.16
CA LEU A 55 15.98 -8.83 17.13
C LEU A 55 15.08 -7.99 16.21
N LYS A 56 14.84 -8.46 14.98
CA LYS A 56 13.95 -7.78 14.02
C LYS A 56 12.52 -7.65 14.54
N ALA A 57 11.99 -8.67 15.23
CA ALA A 57 10.68 -8.62 15.85
C ALA A 57 10.62 -7.60 17.00
N LEU A 58 11.66 -7.54 17.84
CA LEU A 58 11.79 -6.52 18.90
C LEU A 58 11.84 -5.09 18.32
N GLU A 59 12.58 -4.86 17.23
CA GLU A 59 12.65 -3.56 16.56
C GLU A 59 11.28 -3.13 15.99
N MET A 60 10.60 -4.03 15.27
CA MET A 60 9.26 -3.80 14.71
C MET A 60 8.23 -3.49 15.82
N SER A 61 8.30 -4.22 16.92
CA SER A 61 7.38 -4.08 18.06
C SER A 61 7.66 -2.82 18.86
N ARG A 62 8.94 -2.47 19.08
CA ARG A 62 9.35 -1.18 19.68
C ARG A 62 8.92 0.01 18.82
N ALA A 63 9.00 -0.09 17.49
CA ALA A 63 8.50 0.93 16.58
C ALA A 63 6.97 1.09 16.68
N ALA A 64 6.22 -0.03 16.73
CA ALA A 64 4.78 -0.01 16.93
C ALA A 64 4.37 0.63 18.27
N VAL A 65 5.00 0.26 19.38
CA VAL A 65 4.78 0.86 20.71
C VAL A 65 5.04 2.37 20.70
N LYS A 66 6.11 2.81 20.04
CA LYS A 66 6.46 4.25 19.93
C LYS A 66 5.44 5.03 19.10
N ALA A 67 4.86 4.41 18.07
CA ALA A 67 3.84 5.02 17.20
C ALA A 67 2.42 4.98 17.80
N ALA A 68 2.17 4.10 18.77
CA ALA A 68 0.84 3.92 19.36
C ALA A 68 0.43 5.07 20.29
N PRO A 69 -0.87 5.45 20.30
CA PRO A 69 -1.41 6.40 21.27
C PRO A 69 -1.27 5.85 22.70
N ASN A 70 -1.22 6.75 23.70
CA ASN A 70 -1.08 6.37 25.12
C ASN A 70 -2.42 5.88 25.69
N ASP A 71 -2.79 4.65 25.35
CA ASP A 71 -3.98 3.95 25.82
C ASP A 71 -3.63 2.67 26.62
N ALA A 72 -4.67 1.92 27.03
CA ALA A 72 -4.49 0.68 27.78
C ALA A 72 -3.75 -0.41 26.98
N ARG A 73 -3.94 -0.49 25.66
CA ARG A 73 -3.29 -1.50 24.80
C ARG A 73 -1.81 -1.22 24.68
N ARG A 74 -1.42 0.06 24.58
CA ARG A 74 -0.01 0.45 24.62
C ARG A 74 0.66 0.07 25.92
N ARG A 75 0.01 0.25 27.08
CA ARG A 75 0.56 -0.19 28.38
C ARG A 75 0.72 -1.70 28.47
N GLU A 76 -0.23 -2.46 27.93
CA GLU A 76 -0.11 -3.92 27.86
C GLU A 76 1.04 -4.35 26.92
N ALA A 77 1.13 -3.76 25.72
CA ALA A 77 2.21 -4.01 24.77
C ALA A 77 3.59 -3.60 25.34
N GLU A 78 3.68 -2.50 26.09
CA GLU A 78 4.89 -2.10 26.83
C GLU A 78 5.28 -3.13 27.91
N SER A 79 4.31 -3.82 28.53
CA SER A 79 4.58 -4.94 29.44
C SER A 79 5.13 -6.16 28.67
N ARG A 80 4.46 -6.58 27.59
CA ARG A 80 4.92 -7.71 26.76
C ARG A 80 6.30 -7.46 26.16
N MET A 81 6.62 -6.21 25.80
CA MET A 81 7.96 -5.82 25.33
C MET A 81 9.04 -5.95 26.39
N LYS A 82 8.75 -5.67 27.68
CA LYS A 82 9.72 -5.88 28.77
C LYS A 82 10.00 -7.37 28.97
N ASP A 83 8.97 -8.20 28.91
CA ASP A 83 9.13 -9.66 28.95
C ASP A 83 9.97 -10.13 27.75
N ALA A 84 9.66 -9.67 26.54
CA ALA A 84 10.40 -10.01 25.31
C ALA A 84 11.89 -9.63 25.40
N GLU A 85 12.20 -8.44 25.90
CA GLU A 85 13.58 -7.97 26.08
C GLU A 85 14.31 -8.79 27.17
N ALA A 86 13.63 -9.15 28.27
CA ALA A 86 14.19 -10.05 29.29
C ALA A 86 14.48 -11.46 28.74
N HIS A 87 13.57 -12.04 27.95
CA HIS A 87 13.80 -13.33 27.28
C HIS A 87 14.97 -13.25 26.27
N PHE A 88 15.13 -12.13 25.56
CA PHE A 88 16.24 -11.93 24.62
C PHE A 88 17.59 -11.87 25.33
N GLN A 89 17.68 -11.13 26.45
CA GLN A 89 18.89 -11.07 27.29
C GLN A 89 19.22 -12.43 27.92
N ALA A 90 18.22 -13.24 28.23
CA ALA A 90 18.38 -14.62 28.70
C ALA A 90 18.69 -15.66 27.59
N ALA A 91 18.99 -15.19 26.36
CA ALA A 91 19.20 -16.01 25.16
C ALA A 91 18.04 -16.96 24.79
N ARG A 92 16.82 -16.67 25.27
CA ARG A 92 15.59 -17.40 24.94
C ARG A 92 14.89 -16.77 23.74
N TYR A 93 15.54 -16.84 22.58
CA TYR A 93 15.11 -16.12 21.37
C TYR A 93 13.70 -16.50 20.87
N ALA A 94 13.27 -17.76 21.07
CA ALA A 94 11.92 -18.19 20.73
C ALA A 94 10.84 -17.53 21.62
N ASP A 95 11.06 -17.48 22.94
CA ASP A 95 10.17 -16.79 23.88
C ASP A 95 10.14 -15.27 23.59
N ALA A 96 11.32 -14.69 23.33
CA ALA A 96 11.46 -13.26 23.00
C ALA A 96 10.69 -12.88 21.73
N LEU A 97 10.81 -13.70 20.68
CA LEU A 97 10.04 -13.54 19.44
C LEU A 97 8.54 -13.61 19.71
N HIS A 98 8.08 -14.63 20.45
CA HIS A 98 6.66 -14.80 20.76
C HIS A 98 6.10 -13.61 21.56
N LYS A 99 6.84 -13.08 22.54
CA LYS A 99 6.44 -11.91 23.33
C LYS A 99 6.49 -10.60 22.55
N ALA A 100 7.41 -10.45 21.59
CA ALA A 100 7.42 -9.33 20.66
C ALA A 100 6.18 -9.37 19.73
N ASP A 101 5.87 -10.53 19.14
CA ASP A 101 4.70 -10.72 18.28
C ASP A 101 3.38 -10.46 19.03
N GLU A 102 3.25 -10.91 20.29
CA GLU A 102 2.12 -10.56 21.17
C GLU A 102 1.99 -9.03 21.35
N ALA A 103 3.10 -8.34 21.63
CA ALA A 103 3.12 -6.88 21.82
C ALA A 103 2.69 -6.14 20.54
N TRP A 104 3.14 -6.61 19.38
CA TRP A 104 2.78 -6.04 18.08
C TRP A 104 1.31 -6.27 17.74
N ALA A 105 0.79 -7.48 17.99
CA ALA A 105 -0.61 -7.83 17.71
C ALA A 105 -1.63 -7.03 18.54
N LEU A 106 -1.30 -6.70 19.79
CA LEU A 106 -2.12 -5.82 20.65
C LEU A 106 -2.30 -4.40 20.08
N LEU A 107 -1.28 -3.93 19.34
CA LEU A 107 -1.25 -2.58 18.76
C LEU A 107 -1.76 -2.54 17.32
N ASN A 108 -1.59 -3.64 16.59
CA ASN A 108 -1.99 -3.75 15.19
C ASN A 108 -2.99 -4.93 15.01
N PRO A 109 -4.19 -4.85 15.61
CA PRO A 109 -5.19 -5.91 15.49
C PRO A 109 -5.60 -6.08 14.02
N PRO A 110 -5.86 -7.32 13.57
CA PRO A 110 -6.29 -7.58 12.19
C PRO A 110 -7.59 -6.83 11.90
N GLN A 111 -7.52 -5.85 11.00
CA GLN A 111 -8.71 -5.09 10.63
C GLN A 111 -9.58 -5.93 9.68
N PRO A 112 -10.86 -6.19 10.00
CA PRO A 112 -11.73 -6.95 9.13
C PRO A 112 -12.05 -6.15 7.86
N SER A 113 -11.96 -6.81 6.69
CA SER A 113 -12.48 -6.27 5.44
C SER A 113 -14.01 -6.41 5.40
N ASN A 114 -14.70 -5.29 5.20
CA ASN A 114 -16.14 -5.21 5.02
C ASN A 114 -16.44 -5.07 3.52
N PHE A 115 -17.11 -6.08 2.95
CA PHE A 115 -17.52 -6.10 1.55
C PHE A 115 -19.00 -6.52 1.44
N THR A 116 -19.61 -6.26 0.29
CA THR A 116 -20.98 -6.64 -0.04
C THR A 116 -20.96 -7.40 -1.36
N VAL A 117 -21.67 -8.52 -1.42
CA VAL A 117 -21.88 -9.30 -2.64
C VAL A 117 -23.36 -9.22 -2.98
N GLU A 118 -23.68 -8.69 -4.15
CA GLU A 118 -25.04 -8.53 -4.65
C GLU A 118 -25.15 -9.36 -5.94
N VAL A 119 -26.01 -10.40 -5.92
CA VAL A 119 -26.33 -11.18 -7.12
C VAL A 119 -27.59 -10.59 -7.72
N ASP A 120 -27.52 -10.20 -8.99
CA ASP A 120 -28.66 -9.69 -9.75
C ASP A 120 -29.76 -10.74 -9.86
N HIS A 121 -30.99 -10.25 -10.04
CA HIS A 121 -32.20 -11.08 -10.17
C HIS A 121 -32.20 -12.02 -11.39
N ASP A 122 -31.27 -11.83 -12.33
CA ASP A 122 -31.02 -12.71 -13.48
C ASP A 122 -30.24 -13.99 -13.08
N GLY A 123 -29.66 -14.02 -11.87
CA GLY A 123 -28.75 -15.08 -11.40
C GLY A 123 -27.40 -15.13 -12.13
N GLY A 124 -27.24 -14.36 -13.21
CA GLY A 124 -26.09 -14.37 -14.08
C GLY A 124 -25.03 -13.32 -13.73
N THR A 125 -25.39 -12.28 -12.96
CA THR A 125 -24.45 -11.20 -12.63
C THR A 125 -24.22 -11.05 -11.12
N THR A 126 -22.97 -11.03 -10.68
CA THR A 126 -22.55 -10.84 -9.28
C THR A 126 -21.70 -9.58 -9.14
N THR A 127 -22.14 -8.62 -8.34
CA THR A 127 -21.40 -7.39 -8.02
C THR A 127 -20.77 -7.50 -6.64
N VAL A 128 -19.44 -7.41 -6.57
CA VAL A 128 -18.69 -7.38 -5.29
C VAL A 128 -18.21 -5.95 -5.04
N THR A 129 -18.63 -5.36 -3.92
CA THR A 129 -18.25 -4.00 -3.50
C THR A 129 -17.45 -4.05 -2.21
N HIS A 130 -16.20 -3.60 -2.23
CA HIS A 130 -15.36 -3.48 -1.03
C HIS A 130 -15.61 -2.13 -0.34
N ARG A 131 -16.15 -2.13 0.88
CA ARG A 131 -16.51 -0.89 1.61
C ARG A 131 -15.37 -0.36 2.47
N GLN A 132 -14.66 -1.21 3.20
CA GLN A 132 -13.63 -0.80 4.17
C GLN A 132 -12.71 -1.95 4.57
N GLY A 133 -11.43 -1.67 4.86
CA GLY A 133 -10.47 -2.61 5.43
C GLY A 133 -9.33 -2.94 4.46
N PRO A 134 -8.55 -4.00 4.74
CA PRO A 134 -7.55 -4.54 3.83
C PRO A 134 -8.12 -4.86 2.43
N PRO A 135 -7.32 -4.76 1.36
CA PRO A 135 -7.80 -5.04 0.00
C PRO A 135 -8.40 -6.45 -0.14
N VAL A 136 -9.49 -6.57 -0.89
CA VAL A 136 -10.23 -7.83 -1.06
C VAL A 136 -9.92 -8.43 -2.41
N THR A 137 -9.35 -9.64 -2.44
CA THR A 137 -9.16 -10.40 -3.67
C THR A 137 -10.46 -11.07 -4.09
N VAL A 138 -10.87 -10.85 -5.34
CA VAL A 138 -12.00 -11.50 -6.01
C VAL A 138 -11.46 -12.39 -7.13
N GLU A 139 -11.91 -13.64 -7.15
CA GLU A 139 -11.51 -14.62 -8.16
C GLU A 139 -12.75 -15.09 -8.95
N ALA A 140 -12.64 -15.06 -10.28
CA ALA A 140 -13.76 -15.38 -11.18
C ALA A 140 -13.25 -16.22 -12.35
N GLN A 141 -13.47 -17.54 -12.24
CA GLN A 141 -13.21 -18.63 -13.21
C GLN A 141 -11.79 -18.75 -13.81
N HIS A 142 -11.18 -17.67 -14.30
CA HIS A 142 -9.80 -17.63 -14.81
C HIS A 142 -9.06 -16.31 -14.51
N ALA A 143 -9.62 -15.41 -13.69
CA ALA A 143 -9.02 -14.12 -13.37
C ALA A 143 -9.12 -13.75 -11.87
N THR A 144 -8.05 -13.16 -11.35
CA THR A 144 -7.91 -12.69 -9.96
C THR A 144 -7.75 -11.17 -9.95
N ARG A 145 -8.51 -10.46 -9.11
CA ARG A 145 -8.47 -9.00 -8.98
C ARG A 145 -8.50 -8.55 -7.53
N VAL A 146 -7.63 -7.62 -7.18
CA VAL A 146 -7.60 -6.99 -5.87
C VAL A 146 -8.44 -5.72 -5.89
N LEU A 147 -9.45 -5.63 -5.01
CA LEU A 147 -10.30 -4.46 -4.83
C LEU A 147 -9.78 -3.55 -3.72
N ALA A 148 -9.47 -2.30 -4.08
CA ALA A 148 -9.15 -1.26 -3.11
C ALA A 148 -10.41 -0.82 -2.34
N LYS A 149 -10.23 -0.03 -1.26
CA LYS A 149 -11.36 0.52 -0.49
C LYS A 149 -12.26 1.38 -1.41
N GLY A 150 -13.56 1.07 -1.43
CA GLY A 150 -14.56 1.76 -2.25
C GLY A 150 -14.62 1.30 -3.70
N GLU A 151 -13.89 0.25 -4.07
CA GLU A 151 -13.95 -0.35 -5.40
C GLU A 151 -15.05 -1.42 -5.49
N SER A 152 -15.71 -1.49 -6.64
CA SER A 152 -16.69 -2.52 -7.00
C SER A 152 -16.27 -3.21 -8.29
N VAL A 153 -16.54 -4.49 -8.41
CA VAL A 153 -16.41 -5.25 -9.67
C VAL A 153 -17.68 -6.03 -9.95
N ARG A 154 -18.09 -6.02 -11.22
CA ARG A 154 -19.23 -6.78 -11.72
C ARG A 154 -18.71 -8.00 -12.48
N VAL A 155 -19.20 -9.18 -12.11
CA VAL A 155 -18.77 -10.48 -12.63
C VAL A 155 -19.98 -11.16 -13.27
N GLN A 156 -19.92 -11.46 -14.57
CA GLN A 156 -20.94 -12.24 -15.24
C GLN A 156 -20.55 -13.72 -15.32
N GLN A 157 -21.49 -14.61 -15.04
CA GLN A 157 -21.29 -16.05 -15.04
C GLN A 157 -20.90 -16.52 -16.45
N GLY A 158 -19.71 -17.11 -16.58
CA GLY A 158 -19.16 -17.56 -17.87
C GLY A 158 -18.44 -16.46 -18.68
N THR A 159 -18.27 -15.25 -18.13
CA THR A 159 -17.49 -14.18 -18.76
C THR A 159 -16.16 -13.98 -18.02
N VAL A 160 -15.09 -13.69 -18.76
CA VAL A 160 -13.81 -13.25 -18.16
C VAL A 160 -13.99 -11.91 -17.47
N LEU A 161 -13.26 -11.71 -16.36
CA LEU A 161 -13.25 -10.45 -15.64
C LEU A 161 -12.74 -9.32 -16.56
N PRO A 162 -13.41 -8.15 -16.63
CA PRO A 162 -12.96 -7.06 -17.50
C PRO A 162 -11.55 -6.61 -17.12
N GLU A 163 -10.66 -6.56 -18.11
CA GLU A 163 -9.29 -6.09 -17.94
C GLU A 163 -9.28 -4.65 -17.39
N PRO A 164 -8.45 -4.33 -16.37
CA PRO A 164 -8.31 -2.98 -15.85
C PRO A 164 -8.01 -1.94 -16.95
N PRO A 165 -8.46 -0.68 -16.79
CA PRO A 165 -8.13 0.35 -17.76
C PRO A 165 -6.63 0.64 -17.75
N GLY A 166 -6.08 1.04 -18.90
CA GLY A 166 -4.66 1.37 -19.04
C GLY A 166 -4.23 2.54 -18.12
N ALA A 167 -2.94 2.59 -17.76
CA ALA A 167 -2.42 3.68 -16.94
C ALA A 167 -2.49 5.03 -17.70
N PRO A 168 -2.95 6.13 -17.07
CA PRO A 168 -2.95 7.46 -17.69
C PRO A 168 -1.54 7.92 -18.12
N GLN A 169 -1.42 8.52 -19.30
CA GLN A 169 -0.19 9.16 -19.73
C GLN A 169 -0.23 10.64 -19.34
N LEU A 170 0.78 11.08 -18.57
CA LEU A 170 0.85 12.47 -18.12
C LEU A 170 1.30 13.37 -19.28
N ALA A 171 0.60 14.49 -19.47
CA ALA A 171 0.86 15.46 -20.53
C ALA A 171 1.67 16.63 -19.99
N GLN A 172 1.13 17.37 -19.01
CA GLN A 172 1.74 18.54 -18.38
C GLN A 172 1.58 18.51 -16.86
N PRO A 173 2.53 19.05 -16.08
CA PRO A 173 3.87 19.50 -16.49
C PRO A 173 4.74 18.35 -17.04
N ALA A 174 5.79 18.71 -17.79
CA ALA A 174 6.90 17.81 -18.08
C ALA A 174 7.57 17.31 -16.79
N ASP A 175 8.27 16.16 -16.85
CA ASP A 175 9.03 15.69 -15.68
C ASP A 175 10.15 16.68 -15.32
N LYS A 176 10.30 16.96 -14.02
CA LYS A 176 11.25 17.92 -13.44
C LYS A 176 11.06 19.37 -13.92
N ALA A 177 9.85 19.73 -14.37
CA ALA A 177 9.53 21.12 -14.70
C ALA A 177 9.73 22.04 -13.48
N ARG A 178 10.29 23.23 -13.69
CA ARG A 178 10.49 24.24 -12.65
C ARG A 178 9.60 25.45 -12.93
N PHE A 179 8.80 25.85 -11.95
CA PHE A 179 7.93 27.01 -12.01
C PHE A 179 8.44 28.09 -11.07
N THR A 180 8.92 29.19 -11.64
CA THR A 180 9.17 30.43 -10.88
C THR A 180 7.87 31.22 -10.87
N LEU A 181 7.26 31.38 -9.70
CA LEU A 181 5.95 32.03 -9.54
C LEU A 181 6.03 33.14 -8.50
N LYS A 182 5.20 34.17 -8.66
CA LYS A 182 5.06 35.22 -7.65
C LYS A 182 4.36 34.64 -6.41
N ALA A 183 4.98 34.77 -5.25
CA ALA A 183 4.37 34.37 -3.98
C ALA A 183 3.14 35.23 -3.66
N THR A 184 2.07 34.58 -3.22
CA THR A 184 0.95 35.24 -2.55
C THR A 184 1.41 35.83 -1.19
N PRO A 185 0.63 36.74 -0.55
CA PRO A 185 0.95 37.23 0.79
C PRO A 185 1.09 36.13 1.86
N ALA A 186 0.55 34.94 1.62
CA ALA A 186 0.68 33.76 2.46
C ALA A 186 1.89 32.86 2.13
N GLY A 187 2.78 33.28 1.22
CA GLY A 187 3.95 32.50 0.78
C GLY A 187 3.64 31.34 -0.18
N LEU A 188 2.38 31.18 -0.59
CA LEU A 188 1.96 30.11 -1.50
C LEU A 188 2.12 30.50 -2.98
N LEU A 189 2.43 29.51 -3.81
CA LEU A 189 2.72 29.61 -5.24
C LEU A 189 1.68 28.85 -6.06
N GLY A 190 1.17 29.50 -7.11
CA GLY A 190 0.19 28.94 -8.04
C GLY A 190 -0.40 30.01 -8.96
N PRO A 191 -1.30 29.65 -9.88
CA PRO A 191 -1.79 28.29 -10.15
C PRO A 191 -0.80 27.44 -10.96
N VAL A 192 -0.88 26.12 -10.81
CA VAL A 192 -0.21 25.14 -11.70
C VAL A 192 -1.26 24.15 -12.19
N THR A 193 -1.31 23.92 -13.51
CA THR A 193 -2.27 22.98 -14.12
C THR A 193 -1.59 21.65 -14.41
N LEU A 194 -2.12 20.58 -13.84
CA LEU A 194 -1.80 19.20 -14.20
C LEU A 194 -2.74 18.74 -15.32
N ALA A 195 -2.24 17.99 -16.30
CA ALA A 195 -3.03 17.46 -17.42
C ALA A 195 -2.52 16.09 -17.87
N TRP A 196 -3.43 15.23 -18.32
CA TRP A 196 -3.16 13.85 -18.73
C TRP A 196 -4.05 13.42 -19.91
N THR A 197 -3.71 12.31 -20.55
CA THR A 197 -4.49 11.74 -21.66
C THR A 197 -5.76 11.06 -21.16
N SER A 198 -6.80 11.00 -22.00
CA SER A 198 -7.97 10.18 -21.74
C SER A 198 -7.61 8.70 -21.83
N VAL A 199 -8.07 7.93 -20.85
CA VAL A 199 -8.03 6.46 -20.85
C VAL A 199 -9.39 5.92 -21.29
N ALA A 200 -9.40 4.93 -22.19
CA ALA A 200 -10.64 4.29 -22.64
C ALA A 200 -11.37 3.63 -21.46
N GLY A 201 -12.70 3.74 -21.43
CA GLY A 201 -13.55 3.19 -20.35
C GLY A 201 -13.48 3.94 -19.01
N ALA A 202 -12.58 4.92 -18.82
CA ALA A 202 -12.47 5.69 -17.60
C ALA A 202 -13.46 6.87 -17.54
N THR A 203 -14.21 6.98 -16.44
CA THR A 203 -15.18 8.07 -16.21
C THR A 203 -14.66 9.14 -15.24
N ARG A 204 -13.64 8.81 -14.44
CA ARG A 204 -12.99 9.71 -13.49
C ARG A 204 -11.52 9.34 -13.30
N TYR A 205 -10.76 10.29 -12.76
CA TYR A 205 -9.33 10.18 -12.50
C TYR A 205 -9.03 10.59 -11.06
N GLU A 206 -8.31 9.75 -10.33
CA GLU A 206 -7.75 10.10 -9.03
C GLU A 206 -6.36 10.70 -9.22
N VAL A 207 -6.16 11.93 -8.76
CA VAL A 207 -4.88 12.63 -8.83
C VAL A 207 -4.29 12.75 -7.43
N GLU A 208 -3.04 12.35 -7.27
CA GLU A 208 -2.26 12.53 -6.04
C GLU A 208 -1.06 13.45 -6.30
N VAL A 209 -0.83 14.42 -5.41
CA VAL A 209 0.38 15.24 -5.35
C VAL A 209 0.99 15.12 -3.95
N VAL A 210 2.29 14.86 -3.87
CA VAL A 210 3.03 14.68 -2.63
C VAL A 210 4.32 15.51 -2.69
N ALA A 211 4.66 16.22 -1.62
CA ALA A 211 5.96 16.88 -1.53
C ALA A 211 7.11 15.86 -1.45
N GLU A 212 8.23 16.15 -2.10
CA GLU A 212 9.48 15.39 -2.02
C GLU A 212 10.56 16.25 -1.37
N GLY A 213 11.34 15.67 -0.44
CA GLY A 213 12.53 16.30 0.12
C GLY A 213 12.23 17.52 1.01
N VAL A 214 11.85 17.27 2.25
CA VAL A 214 11.74 18.32 3.28
C VAL A 214 12.83 18.08 4.32
N GLU A 215 14.03 18.56 4.02
CA GLU A 215 15.07 18.70 5.03
C GLU A 215 14.65 19.85 5.96
N GLU A 216 14.53 19.55 7.26
CA GLU A 216 14.22 20.49 8.35
C GLU A 216 12.84 21.21 8.30
N GLY A 217 11.77 20.53 7.90
CA GLY A 217 10.42 21.11 7.96
C GLY A 217 9.26 20.12 8.07
N VAL A 218 8.09 20.63 8.45
CA VAL A 218 6.82 19.87 8.37
C VAL A 218 6.44 19.74 6.90
N ALA A 219 6.49 18.53 6.36
CA ALA A 219 6.06 18.28 4.99
C ALA A 219 4.55 18.58 4.82
N PRO A 220 4.15 19.31 3.76
CA PRO A 220 2.74 19.57 3.51
C PRO A 220 2.02 18.25 3.21
N ALA A 221 0.79 18.13 3.72
CA ALA A 221 -0.02 16.93 3.54
C ALA A 221 -0.25 16.63 2.04
N PRO A 222 -0.30 15.35 1.63
CA PRO A 222 -0.51 14.98 0.24
C PRO A 222 -1.89 15.47 -0.24
N VAL A 223 -1.93 16.16 -1.37
CA VAL A 223 -3.16 16.65 -1.96
C VAL A 223 -3.73 15.57 -2.87
N ARG A 224 -4.96 15.13 -2.59
CA ARG A 224 -5.65 14.09 -3.36
C ARG A 224 -7.01 14.61 -3.82
N THR A 225 -7.38 14.34 -5.06
CA THR A 225 -8.70 14.70 -5.60
C THR A 225 -9.19 13.70 -6.64
N VAL A 226 -10.49 13.76 -6.95
CA VAL A 226 -11.14 12.98 -8.00
C VAL A 226 -11.68 13.95 -9.05
N GLN A 227 -11.32 13.74 -10.32
CA GLN A 227 -11.69 14.61 -11.43
C GLN A 227 -12.35 13.84 -12.56
N ALA A 228 -13.48 14.35 -13.09
CA ALA A 228 -14.01 13.91 -14.37
C ALA A 228 -13.27 14.56 -15.56
N ALA A 229 -12.71 15.76 -15.35
CA ALA A 229 -11.87 16.44 -16.31
C ALA A 229 -10.50 15.76 -16.48
N ARG A 230 -9.86 15.99 -17.63
CA ARG A 230 -8.50 15.50 -17.96
C ARG A 230 -7.37 16.46 -17.54
N GLN A 231 -7.75 17.48 -16.78
CA GLN A 231 -6.86 18.51 -16.26
C GLN A 231 -7.35 18.97 -14.89
N TRP A 232 -6.44 19.44 -14.05
CA TRP A 232 -6.75 20.01 -12.75
C TRP A 232 -5.79 21.14 -12.42
N THR A 233 -6.35 22.32 -12.12
CA THR A 233 -5.62 23.43 -11.54
C THR A 233 -5.41 23.18 -10.06
N LEU A 234 -4.16 23.04 -9.65
CA LEU A 234 -3.78 22.85 -8.25
C LEU A 234 -4.15 24.08 -7.40
N PRO A 235 -4.56 23.88 -6.13
CA PRO A 235 -4.53 24.96 -5.16
C PRO A 235 -3.09 25.48 -5.01
N ALA A 236 -2.92 26.72 -4.53
CA ALA A 236 -1.58 27.26 -4.33
C ALA A 236 -0.83 26.46 -3.24
N LEU A 237 0.41 26.05 -3.54
CA LEU A 237 1.25 25.22 -2.67
C LEU A 237 2.50 26.01 -2.22
N PRO A 238 3.14 25.65 -1.10
CA PRO A 238 4.43 26.22 -0.72
C PRO A 238 5.53 26.01 -1.79
N ALA A 239 6.60 26.81 -1.73
CA ALA A 239 7.83 26.51 -2.45
C ALA A 239 8.39 25.13 -2.05
N GLY A 240 8.92 24.39 -3.02
CA GLY A 240 9.42 23.04 -2.80
C GLY A 240 9.29 22.12 -4.02
N ARG A 241 9.70 20.87 -3.86
CA ARG A 241 9.60 19.83 -4.88
C ARG A 241 8.39 18.95 -4.62
N TYR A 242 7.73 18.54 -5.70
CA TYR A 242 6.52 17.74 -5.67
C TYR A 242 6.59 16.62 -6.69
N ARG A 243 6.10 15.43 -6.32
CA ARG A 243 5.77 14.35 -7.23
C ARG A 243 4.27 14.22 -7.40
N TRP A 244 3.81 13.79 -8.56
CA TRP A 244 2.40 13.54 -8.81
C TRP A 244 2.16 12.32 -9.70
N THR A 245 0.99 11.71 -9.53
CA THR A 245 0.48 10.55 -10.26
C THR A 245 -1.01 10.69 -10.53
N VAL A 246 -1.50 9.99 -11.55
CA VAL A 246 -2.92 9.91 -11.91
C VAL A 246 -3.33 8.45 -12.05
N THR A 247 -4.46 8.04 -11.48
CA THR A 247 -5.06 6.71 -11.66
C THR A 247 -6.40 6.88 -12.38
N ALA A 248 -6.64 6.14 -13.45
CA ALA A 248 -7.93 6.09 -14.12
C ALA A 248 -8.90 5.22 -13.32
N VAL A 249 -10.18 5.57 -13.32
CA VAL A 249 -11.23 4.75 -12.70
C VAL A 249 -12.41 4.62 -13.67
N SER A 250 -12.71 3.38 -14.02
CA SER A 250 -13.86 2.94 -14.78
C SER A 250 -14.93 2.36 -13.84
N PRO A 251 -16.24 2.49 -14.12
CA PRO A 251 -17.27 1.77 -13.38
C PRO A 251 -17.26 0.27 -13.67
N GLU A 252 -16.99 -0.13 -14.92
CA GLU A 252 -17.00 -1.54 -15.35
C GLU A 252 -15.64 -2.21 -15.14
N GLN A 253 -14.55 -1.51 -15.51
CA GLN A 253 -13.18 -2.04 -15.45
C GLN A 253 -12.45 -1.70 -14.14
N GLY A 254 -13.09 -0.95 -13.23
CA GLY A 254 -12.51 -0.46 -11.96
C GLY A 254 -11.25 0.40 -12.14
N ARG A 255 -10.28 0.28 -11.23
CA ARG A 255 -9.07 1.14 -11.21
C ARG A 255 -7.96 0.66 -12.16
N SER A 256 -7.26 1.60 -12.80
CA SER A 256 -6.00 1.33 -13.51
C SER A 256 -4.82 1.16 -12.53
N LEU A 257 -3.67 0.75 -13.06
CA LEU A 257 -2.39 1.10 -12.43
C LEU A 257 -2.19 2.63 -12.42
N PRO A 258 -1.46 3.19 -11.43
CA PRO A 258 -1.07 4.60 -11.47
C PRO A 258 -0.23 4.92 -12.71
N SER A 259 -0.31 6.17 -13.17
CA SER A 259 0.59 6.72 -14.19
C SER A 259 2.06 6.60 -13.77
N GLN A 260 2.95 6.80 -14.74
CA GLN A 260 4.33 7.16 -14.40
C GLN A 260 4.35 8.35 -13.44
N THR A 261 5.25 8.35 -12.46
CA THR A 261 5.43 9.47 -11.54
C THR A 261 6.16 10.60 -12.25
N ARG A 262 5.61 11.82 -12.22
CA ARG A 262 6.31 13.03 -12.66
C ARG A 262 6.61 13.94 -11.49
N ARG A 263 7.66 14.74 -11.63
CA ARG A 263 8.10 15.74 -10.67
C ARG A 263 7.94 17.16 -11.19
N PHE A 264 7.75 18.11 -10.30
CA PHE A 264 7.94 19.53 -10.57
C PHE A 264 8.47 20.26 -9.32
N GLU A 265 9.09 21.42 -9.52
CA GLU A 265 9.56 22.30 -8.46
C GLU A 265 8.84 23.64 -8.54
N LEU A 266 8.38 24.14 -7.39
CA LEU A 266 7.84 25.50 -7.23
C LEU A 266 8.90 26.36 -6.53
N ALA A 267 9.31 27.43 -7.19
CA ALA A 267 10.21 28.44 -6.67
C ALA A 267 9.50 29.80 -6.60
N ALA A 268 9.72 30.55 -5.52
CA ALA A 268 9.27 31.93 -5.44
C ALA A 268 10.14 32.81 -6.36
N GLU A 269 9.52 33.73 -7.07
CA GLU A 269 10.22 34.77 -7.83
C GLU A 269 11.01 35.68 -6.88
N SER A 270 12.34 35.59 -6.94
CA SER A 270 13.25 36.46 -6.21
C SER A 270 13.34 37.82 -6.93
N LEU A 271 12.51 38.77 -6.50
CA LEU A 271 12.61 40.16 -6.92
C LEU A 271 13.95 40.75 -6.46
N GLU A 272 14.83 41.08 -7.41
CA GLU A 272 16.02 41.88 -7.13
C GLU A 272 15.60 43.31 -6.73
N LEU A 273 15.61 43.58 -5.42
CA LEU A 273 15.36 44.90 -4.86
C LEU A 273 16.55 45.82 -5.15
N ASN A 274 16.58 46.39 -6.36
CA ASN A 274 17.42 47.53 -6.69
C ASN A 274 16.93 48.77 -5.91
N VAL A 275 17.32 48.85 -4.64
CA VAL A 275 17.09 50.02 -3.79
C VAL A 275 17.95 51.16 -4.32
N LYS A 276 17.37 51.97 -5.22
CA LYS A 276 17.95 53.24 -5.63
C LYS A 276 17.85 54.22 -4.47
N VAL A 277 18.82 54.15 -3.55
CA VAL A 277 18.98 55.14 -2.48
C VAL A 277 19.06 56.51 -3.13
N LYS A 278 18.07 57.35 -2.83
CA LYS A 278 18.12 58.76 -3.18
C LYS A 278 19.13 59.38 -2.21
N ASP A 279 20.12 60.08 -2.79
CA ASP A 279 21.28 60.71 -2.14
C ASP A 279 22.48 59.79 -1.84
N GLY A 280 23.39 59.71 -2.83
CA GLY A 280 24.80 59.39 -2.63
C GLY A 280 25.24 57.95 -2.92
N TRP A 281 26.13 57.78 -3.91
CA TRP A 281 26.92 56.54 -4.04
C TRP A 281 28.07 56.57 -3.02
N GLN A 282 28.24 55.50 -2.24
CA GLN A 282 29.52 55.16 -1.63
C GLN A 282 29.94 53.73 -2.01
N LYS A 283 31.26 53.52 -2.04
CA LYS A 283 31.94 52.30 -2.50
C LYS A 283 32.03 51.25 -1.40
#